data_AF-W9AJR4-F1
#
_entry.id   AF-W9AJR4-F1
#
_cell.length_a   1.000
_cell.length_b   1.000
_cell.length_c   1.000
_cell.angle_alpha   90.00
_cell.angle_beta   90.00
_cell.angle_gamma   90.00
#
_symmetry.space_group_name_H-M   'P 1'
#
loop_
_entity.id
_entity.type
_entity.pdbx_description
1 polymer ?
#
loop_
_entity_poly.entity_id
_entity_poly.type
_entity_poly.pdbx_seq_one_letter_code
_entity_poly.pdbx_strand_id
1 'polypeptide(L)'
;MAKIVDPNIFKEADRPKAEENLNQFENSLQPVFKSVTEANFSQAATSLRNAANYMDNLASLQNEKAMLDEAAELLKKINAEEARRNWF
;
A
#
# COMPACT_ATOMS: atom_id res chain seq x y z
N MET A 1 12.61 -6.21 13.30
CA MET A 1 11.54 -5.95 12.30
C MET A 1 12.13 -5.05 11.24
N ALA A 2 12.30 -5.54 10.02
CA ALA A 2 12.84 -4.71 8.94
C ALA A 2 11.76 -3.70 8.53
N LYS A 3 12.06 -2.40 8.58
CA LYS A 3 11.24 -1.35 7.97
C LYS A 3 11.35 -1.53 6.45
N ILE A 4 10.59 -2.46 5.87
CA ILE A 4 10.71 -2.83 4.45
C ILE A 4 10.05 -1.80 3.52
N VAL A 5 9.25 -0.88 4.06
CA VAL A 5 8.52 0.05 3.22
C VAL A 5 9.11 1.44 3.29
N ASP A 6 9.58 1.93 2.13
CA ASP A 6 9.90 3.34 1.93
C ASP A 6 8.67 4.17 2.35
N PRO A 7 8.79 5.05 3.37
CA PRO A 7 7.67 5.81 3.89
C PRO A 7 7.05 6.78 2.88
N ASN A 8 7.67 6.98 1.71
CA ASN A 8 7.17 7.88 0.67
C ASN A 8 6.16 7.26 -0.28
N ILE A 9 5.96 5.93 -0.26
CA ILE A 9 5.01 5.26 -1.16
C ILE A 9 3.56 5.38 -0.72
N PHE A 10 3.32 5.90 0.50
CA PHE A 10 1.99 6.16 1.04
C PHE A 10 1.81 7.64 1.34
N LYS A 11 0.56 8.10 1.35
CA LYS A 11 0.19 9.40 1.94
C LYS A 11 0.58 9.40 3.41
N GLU A 12 1.02 10.54 3.94
CA GLU A 12 1.44 10.65 5.34
C GLU A 12 0.33 10.23 6.31
N ALA A 13 -0.92 10.62 6.01
CA ALA A 13 -2.11 10.23 6.78
C ALA A 13 -2.40 8.72 6.75
N ASP A 14 -1.95 8.01 5.72
CA ASP A 14 -2.21 6.57 5.55
C ASP A 14 -1.10 5.69 6.11
N ARG A 15 0.06 6.27 6.47
CA ARG A 15 1.20 5.51 7.00
C ARG A 15 0.83 4.62 8.20
N PRO A 16 0.07 5.08 9.21
CA PRO A 16 -0.30 4.21 10.33
C PRO A 16 -1.15 3.01 9.89
N LYS A 17 -2.08 3.22 8.96
CA LYS A 17 -2.93 2.17 8.40
C LYS A 17 -2.13 1.19 7.53
N ALA A 18 -1.15 1.68 6.79
CA ALA A 18 -0.24 0.84 6.03
C ALA A 18 0.64 -0.02 6.94
N GLU A 19 1.17 0.56 8.03
CA GLU A 19 1.90 -0.19 9.06
C GLU A 19 1.02 -1.26 9.72
N GLU A 20 -0.23 -0.94 10.04
CA GLU A 20 -1.18 -1.92 10.58
C GLU A 20 -1.42 -3.07 9.59
N ASN A 21 -1.74 -2.77 8.32
CA ASN A 21 -1.96 -3.80 7.30
C ASN A 21 -0.71 -4.67 7.09
N LEU A 22 0.49 -4.10 7.11
CA LEU A 22 1.76 -4.86 7.02
C LEU A 22 1.93 -5.81 8.20
N ASN A 23 1.70 -5.33 9.42
CA ASN A 23 1.78 -6.18 10.61
C ASN A 23 0.75 -7.32 10.55
N GLN A 24 -0.48 -7.03 10.13
CA GLN A 24 -1.52 -8.05 10.00
C GLN A 24 -1.24 -9.05 8.87
N PHE A 25 -0.63 -8.60 7.78
CA PHE A 25 -0.13 -9.45 6.71
C PHE A 25 0.92 -10.43 7.23
N GLU A 26 1.96 -9.94 7.93
CA GLU A 26 3.01 -10.78 8.51
C GLU A 26 2.44 -11.80 9.50
N ASN A 27 1.54 -11.35 10.38
CA ASN A 27 0.86 -12.21 11.35
C ASN A 27 -0.03 -13.26 10.67
N SER A 28 -0.63 -12.94 9.52
CA SER A 28 -1.44 -13.88 8.75
C SER A 28 -0.60 -14.93 8.04
N LEU A 29 0.65 -14.64 7.68
CA LEU A 29 1.55 -15.60 7.03
C LEU A 29 2.17 -16.61 7.99
N GLN A 30 2.48 -16.24 9.23
CA GLN A 30 3.05 -17.16 10.23
C GLN A 30 2.29 -18.49 10.37
N PRO A 31 0.95 -18.52 10.55
CA PRO A 31 0.22 -19.77 10.71
C PRO A 31 0.14 -20.60 9.41
N VAL A 32 0.34 -20.00 8.24
CA VAL A 32 0.22 -20.71 6.94
C VAL A 32 1.19 -21.89 6.89
N PHE A 33 2.47 -21.64 7.18
CA PHE A 33 3.47 -22.70 7.11
C PHE A 33 3.19 -23.83 8.10
N LYS A 34 2.82 -23.49 9.33
CA LYS A 34 2.45 -24.48 10.34
C LYS A 34 1.25 -25.31 9.89
N SER A 35 0.16 -24.67 9.46
CA SER A 35 -1.05 -25.36 9.00
C SER A 35 -0.78 -26.24 7.78
N VAL A 36 0.10 -25.83 6.86
CA VAL A 36 0.52 -26.69 5.72
C VAL A 36 1.30 -27.91 6.20
N THR A 37 2.24 -27.75 7.13
CA THR A 37 3.01 -28.89 7.68
C THR A 37 2.14 -29.87 8.46
N GLU A 38 1.07 -29.39 9.09
CA GLU A 38 0.08 -30.19 9.81
C GLU A 38 -1.05 -30.73 8.90
N ALA A 39 -0.96 -30.52 7.58
CA ALA A 39 -1.99 -30.85 6.60
C ALA A 39 -3.39 -30.23 6.88
N ASN A 40 -3.45 -29.18 7.69
CA ASN A 40 -4.66 -28.39 7.94
C ASN A 40 -4.85 -27.33 6.85
N PHE A 41 -5.20 -27.77 5.65
CA PHE A 41 -5.28 -26.90 4.47
C PHE A 41 -6.40 -25.86 4.55
N SER A 42 -7.48 -26.14 5.29
CA SER A 42 -8.57 -25.17 5.48
C SER A 42 -8.10 -23.93 6.26
N GLN A 43 -7.34 -24.15 7.34
CA GLN A 43 -6.74 -23.06 8.10
C GLN A 43 -5.69 -22.31 7.28
N ALA A 44 -4.82 -23.03 6.56
CA ALA A 44 -3.82 -22.42 5.69
C ALA A 44 -4.47 -21.52 4.62
N ALA A 45 -5.54 -21.98 3.97
CA ALA A 45 -6.28 -21.22 2.97
C ALA A 45 -6.94 -19.96 3.55
N THR A 46 -7.47 -20.05 4.77
CA THR A 46 -8.05 -18.89 5.47
C THR A 46 -6.99 -17.84 5.78
N SER A 47 -5.84 -18.27 6.32
CA SER A 47 -4.71 -17.39 6.62
C SER A 47 -4.12 -16.74 5.36
N LEU A 48 -4.00 -17.48 4.26
CA LEU A 48 -3.58 -16.95 2.96
C LEU A 48 -4.56 -15.91 2.41
N ARG A 49 -5.87 -16.15 2.53
CA ARG A 49 -6.89 -15.18 2.11
C ARG A 49 -6.80 -13.89 2.92
N ASN A 50 -6.60 -13.99 4.23
CA ASN A 50 -6.42 -12.82 5.08
C ASN A 50 -5.17 -12.03 4.66
N ALA A 51 -4.04 -12.71 4.45
CA ALA A 51 -2.82 -12.09 3.94
C ALA A 51 -3.06 -11.36 2.60
N ALA A 52 -3.76 -12.00 1.65
CA ALA A 52 -4.10 -11.39 0.37
C ALA A 52 -4.94 -10.10 0.54
N ASN A 53 -5.94 -10.11 1.42
CA ASN A 53 -6.76 -8.91 1.68
C ASN A 53 -5.91 -7.73 2.20
N TYR A 54 -4.92 -8.00 3.05
CA TYR A 54 -4.02 -6.94 3.53
C TYR A 54 -3.09 -6.43 2.43
N MET A 55 -2.67 -7.30 1.49
CA MET A 55 -1.92 -6.87 0.30
C MET A 55 -2.76 -5.98 -0.61
N ASP A 56 -4.03 -6.32 -0.83
CA ASP A 56 -4.95 -5.52 -1.65
C ASP A 56 -5.17 -4.13 -1.04
N ASN A 57 -5.33 -4.06 0.29
CA ASN A 57 -5.42 -2.78 1.01
C ASN A 57 -4.15 -1.94 0.81
N LEU A 58 -2.97 -2.53 0.94
CA LEU A 58 -1.70 -1.82 0.75
C LEU A 58 -1.56 -1.30 -0.70
N ALA A 59 -1.93 -2.12 -1.69
CA ALA A 59 -1.92 -1.71 -3.10
C ALA A 59 -2.88 -0.53 -3.35
N SER A 60 -4.08 -0.54 -2.74
CA SER A 60 -5.01 0.59 -2.83
C SER A 60 -4.40 1.89 -2.30
N LEU A 61 -3.78 1.86 -1.12
CA LEU A 61 -3.17 3.04 -0.52
C LEU A 61 -1.98 3.57 -1.36
N GLN A 62 -1.19 2.68 -1.96
CA GLN A 62 -0.12 3.05 -2.89
C GLN A 62 -0.67 3.74 -4.14
N ASN A 63 -1.71 3.17 -4.74
CA ASN A 63 -2.34 3.72 -5.94
C ASN A 63 -2.94 5.11 -5.66
N GLU A 64 -3.59 5.30 -4.52
CA GLU A 64 -4.11 6.61 -4.12
C GLU A 64 -2.99 7.67 -4.01
N LYS A 65 -1.82 7.31 -3.48
CA LYS A 65 -0.66 8.20 -3.42
C LYS A 65 -0.15 8.54 -4.82
N ALA A 66 0.01 7.53 -5.68
CA ALA A 66 0.49 7.72 -7.04
C ALA A 66 -0.43 8.66 -7.83
N MET A 67 -1.76 8.48 -7.74
CA MET A 67 -2.72 9.36 -8.39
C MET A 67 -2.64 10.82 -7.91
N LEU A 68 -2.41 11.04 -6.61
CA LEU A 68 -2.22 12.38 -6.07
C LEU A 68 -0.93 13.03 -6.57
N ASP A 69 0.16 12.27 -6.66
CA ASP A 69 1.43 12.77 -7.18
C ASP A 69 1.31 13.16 -8.65
N GLU A 70 0.63 12.35 -9.45
CA GLU A 70 0.32 12.67 -10.85
C GLU A 70 -0.53 13.94 -10.98
N ALA A 71 -1.56 14.08 -10.14
CA ALA A 71 -2.41 15.27 -10.13
C ALA A 71 -1.62 16.54 -9.73
N ALA A 72 -0.74 16.44 -8.73
CA ALA A 72 0.10 17.54 -8.29
C ALA A 72 1.06 18.00 -9.40
N GLU A 73 1.69 17.06 -10.11
CA GLU A 73 2.57 17.37 -11.24
C GLU A 73 1.79 17.96 -12.44
N LEU A 74 0.56 17.49 -12.71
CA LEU A 74 -0.31 18.10 -13.72
C LEU A 74 -0.67 19.55 -13.36
N LEU A 75 -1.07 19.82 -12.11
CA LEU A 75 -1.37 21.17 -11.65
C LEU A 75 -0.16 22.11 -11.77
N LYS A 76 1.04 21.61 -11.44
CA LYS A 76 2.28 22.38 -11.59
C LYS A 76 2.55 22.76 -13.04
N LYS A 77 2.31 21.85 -13.99
CA LYS A 77 2.44 22.12 -15.43
C LYS A 77 1.43 23.15 -15.92
N ILE A 78 0.17 23.04 -15.48
CA ILE A 78 -0.88 24.01 -15.82
C ILE A 78 -0.50 25.41 -15.32
N ASN A 79 -0.12 25.52 -14.05
CA ASN A 79 0.28 26.80 -13.46
C ASN A 79 1.49 27.43 -14.17
N ALA A 80 2.45 26.61 -14.60
CA ALA A 80 3.60 27.09 -15.37
C ALA A 80 3.19 27.63 -16.75
N GLU A 81 2.27 26.95 -17.43
CA GLU A 81 1.75 27.38 -18.74
C GLU A 81 0.88 28.63 -18.62
N GLU A 82 0.05 28.75 -17.58
CA GLU A 82 -0.72 29.95 -17.29
C GLU A 82 0.18 31.15 -16.95
N ALA A 83 1.20 30.95 -16.12
CA ALA A 83 2.19 31.98 -15.82
C ALA A 83 2.90 32.47 -17.09
N ARG A 84 3.24 31.53 -18.00
CA ARG A 84 3.81 31.86 -19.31
C ARG A 84 2.82 32.67 -20.16
N ARG A 85 1.55 32.27 -20.23
CA ARG A 85 0.51 32.98 -21.00
C ARG A 85 0.24 34.39 -20.48
N ASN A 86 0.31 34.61 -19.16
CA ASN A 86 0.11 35.93 -18.55
C ASN A 86 1.31 36.87 -18.71
N TRP A 87 2.45 36.40 -19.22
CA TRP A 87 3.65 37.19 -19.50
C TRP A 87 3.74 37.72 -20.94
N PHE A 88 2.95 37.17 -21.87
CA PHE A 88 2.88 37.62 -23.27
C PHE A 88 1.59 38.39 -23.53
#